data_AF-A0A3C1UVR6-F1
#
_entry.id   AF-A0A3C1UVR6-F1
#
_cell.length_a   1.000
_cell.length_b   1.000
_cell.length_c   1.000
_cell.angle_alpha   90.00
_cell.angle_beta   90.00
_cell.angle_gamma   90.00
#
_symmetry.space_group_name_H-M   'P 1'
#
loop_
_entity.id
_entity.type
_entity.pdbx_description
1 polymer ?
#
loop_
_entity_poly.entity_id
_entity_poly.type
_entity_poly.pdbx_seq_one_letter_code
_entity_poly.pdbx_strand_id
1 'polypeptide(L)'
;MVIDVHVHPTGYPQVAQDPESRAFRDRVYQRRTEDALSAPIAMTGKPSGGNGGGNKNFDVLFTRMDHEGIDRFVLLPLDLTTRYGGWIVSNDEIEQIVAAAP
;
A
#
# COMPACT_ATOMS: atom_id res chain seq x y z
N MET A 1 -6.84 -12.13 21.27
CA MET A 1 -6.55 -12.32 19.84
C MET A 1 -7.59 -11.57 19.03
N VAL A 2 -7.19 -10.46 18.42
CA VAL A 2 -7.95 -9.59 17.52
C VAL A 2 -7.34 -9.73 16.13
N ILE A 3 -8.21 -9.99 15.14
CA ILE A 3 -7.81 -10.17 13.76
C ILE A 3 -8.59 -9.14 12.94
N ASP A 4 -7.87 -8.27 12.23
CA ASP A 4 -8.49 -7.44 11.21
C ASP A 4 -8.47 -8.20 9.88
N VAL A 5 -9.67 -8.50 9.40
CA VAL A 5 -9.91 -9.38 8.25
C VAL A 5 -9.93 -8.63 6.92
N HIS A 6 -9.77 -7.31 6.90
CA HIS A 6 -9.97 -6.50 5.70
C HIS A 6 -8.87 -5.45 5.52
N VAL A 7 -7.66 -5.91 5.16
CA VAL A 7 -6.52 -5.02 4.88
C VAL A 7 -6.03 -5.18 3.45
N HIS A 8 -5.89 -4.06 2.75
CA HIS A 8 -5.33 -4.01 1.40
C HIS A 8 -3.89 -3.48 1.42
N PRO A 9 -2.88 -4.26 1.03
CA PRO A 9 -1.46 -3.87 1.09
C PRO A 9 -1.02 -3.01 -0.10
N THR A 10 -1.78 -1.96 -0.43
CA THR A 10 -1.63 -1.20 -1.67
C THR A 10 -0.33 -0.39 -1.78
N GLY A 11 0.27 -0.04 -0.64
CA GLY A 11 1.49 0.77 -0.52
C GLY A 11 2.78 -0.01 -0.20
N TYR A 12 2.79 -1.34 -0.33
CA TYR A 12 3.92 -2.17 0.10
C TYR A 12 5.06 -2.16 -0.92
N PRO A 13 6.29 -1.79 -0.52
CA PRO A 13 7.40 -1.68 -1.45
C PRO A 13 7.78 -3.02 -2.09
N GLN A 14 7.51 -4.17 -1.45
CA GLN A 14 7.80 -5.50 -1.99
C GLN A 14 7.05 -5.78 -3.30
N VAL A 15 5.86 -5.20 -3.45
CA VAL A 15 4.89 -5.49 -4.53
C VAL A 15 4.57 -4.25 -5.38
N ALA A 16 5.10 -3.10 -4.96
CA ALA A 16 4.91 -1.83 -5.63
C ALA A 16 6.17 -1.37 -6.36
N GLN A 17 7.05 -2.26 -6.85
CA GLN A 17 8.22 -1.86 -7.66
C GLN A 17 7.96 -1.91 -9.16
N ASP A 18 6.99 -2.70 -9.63
CA ASP A 18 6.69 -2.80 -11.06
C ASP A 18 6.19 -1.46 -11.65
N PRO A 19 6.82 -0.93 -12.71
CA PRO A 19 6.46 0.37 -13.29
C PRO A 19 5.02 0.46 -13.81
N GLU A 20 4.49 -0.60 -14.44
CA GLU A 20 3.11 -0.59 -14.97
C GLU A 20 2.09 -0.58 -13.84
N SER A 21 2.32 -1.44 -12.86
CA SER A 21 1.54 -1.54 -11.64
C SER A 21 1.60 -0.24 -10.82
N ARG A 22 2.71 0.50 -10.83
CA ARG A 22 2.82 1.86 -10.26
C ARG A 22 2.00 2.87 -11.02
N ALA A 23 2.12 2.91 -12.35
CA ALA A 23 1.36 3.84 -13.18
C ALA A 23 -0.17 3.63 -13.02
N PHE A 24 -0.61 2.38 -12.84
CA PHE A 24 -2.00 2.07 -12.51
C PHE A 24 -2.39 2.61 -11.13
N ARG A 25 -1.59 2.37 -10.09
CA ARG A 25 -1.83 2.90 -8.73
C ARG A 25 -1.90 4.42 -8.71
N ASP A 26 -0.98 5.11 -9.37
CA ASP A 26 -0.95 6.57 -9.42
C ASP A 26 -2.21 7.15 -10.09
N ARG A 27 -2.72 6.47 -11.12
CA ARG A 27 -3.99 6.81 -11.77
C ARG A 27 -5.19 6.59 -10.86
N VAL A 28 -5.24 5.46 -10.15
CA VAL A 28 -6.32 5.12 -9.20
C VAL A 28 -6.37 6.11 -8.05
N TYR A 29 -5.23 6.45 -7.46
CA TYR A 29 -5.13 7.34 -6.30
C TYR A 29 -5.06 8.84 -6.65
N GLN A 30 -5.28 9.22 -7.91
CA GLN A 30 -5.43 10.60 -8.39
C GLN A 30 -4.36 11.59 -7.88
N ARG A 31 -3.06 11.28 -8.02
CA ARG A 31 -2.08 12.38 -7.99
C ARG A 31 -2.22 13.17 -9.29
N ARG A 32 -2.81 14.37 -9.24
CA ARG A 32 -2.63 15.35 -10.32
C ARG A 32 -1.14 15.60 -10.45
N THR A 33 -0.59 15.36 -11.63
CA THR A 33 0.83 15.56 -11.97
C THR A 33 1.34 16.96 -11.60
N GLU A 34 0.44 17.95 -11.55
CA GLU A 34 0.71 19.34 -11.19
C GLU A 34 0.91 19.56 -9.67
N ASP A 35 0.25 18.76 -8.83
CA ASP A 35 0.36 18.85 -7.36
C ASP A 35 1.62 18.13 -6.81
N ALA A 36 2.22 17.24 -7.62
CA ALA A 36 3.44 16.51 -7.25
C ALA A 36 4.72 17.38 -7.34
N LEU A 37 4.68 18.48 -8.10
CA LEU A 37 5.81 19.39 -8.33
C LEU A 37 5.80 20.64 -7.43
N SER A 38 4.67 20.95 -6.80
CA SER A 38 4.48 22.18 -5.98
C SER A 38 4.52 21.93 -4.47
N ALA A 39 4.56 20.67 -4.02
CA ALA A 39 4.69 20.34 -2.60
C ALA A 39 6.10 20.70 -2.10
N PRO A 40 6.23 21.47 -0.99
CA PRO A 40 7.53 21.89 -0.48
C PRO A 40 8.40 20.66 -0.18
N ILE A 41 9.70 20.79 -0.49
CA ILE A 41 10.76 19.77 -0.44
C ILE A 41 10.83 19.01 0.91
N ALA A 42 10.16 19.49 1.96
CA ALA A 42 9.96 18.78 3.23
C ALA A 42 8.99 17.57 3.16
N MET A 43 8.27 17.35 2.05
CA MET A 43 7.42 16.17 1.78
C MET A 43 8.12 15.15 0.85
N THR A 44 9.45 15.13 0.83
CA THR A 44 10.28 14.20 0.04
C THR A 44 10.28 12.74 0.55
N GLY A 45 9.29 12.36 1.37
CA GLY A 45 9.07 11.01 1.86
C GLY A 45 7.97 10.23 1.12
N LYS A 46 8.22 9.86 -0.15
CA LYS A 46 7.50 8.85 -0.98
C LYS A 46 5.99 9.02 -1.28
N PRO A 47 5.53 8.47 -2.43
CA PRO A 47 4.14 8.54 -2.85
C PRO A 47 3.25 7.61 -2.01
N SER A 48 2.56 8.18 -1.03
CA SER A 48 1.45 7.56 -0.33
C SER A 48 0.16 7.74 -1.14
N GLY A 49 -0.20 6.72 -1.89
CA GLY A 49 -1.59 6.40 -2.23
C GLY A 49 -2.00 5.22 -1.36
N GLY A 50 -2.51 5.53 -0.16
CA GLY A 50 -2.81 4.56 0.91
C GLY A 50 -1.62 4.35 1.85
N ASN A 51 -1.63 5.04 3.00
CA ASN A 51 -0.67 4.90 4.12
C ASN A 51 0.77 4.48 3.72
N GLY A 52 1.33 5.09 2.67
CA GLY A 52 2.60 4.72 2.06
C GLY A 52 3.71 5.66 2.46
N GLY A 53 4.02 5.71 3.76
CA GLY A 53 5.16 6.47 4.27
C GLY A 53 6.49 5.76 3.99
N GLY A 54 7.26 6.26 3.03
CA GLY A 54 8.74 6.24 3.04
C GLY A 54 9.49 5.01 3.58
N ASN A 55 9.80 4.03 2.72
CA ASN A 55 10.97 3.15 2.84
C ASN A 55 11.19 2.38 4.17
N LYS A 56 10.18 2.27 5.04
CA LYS A 56 10.17 1.46 6.29
C LYS A 56 8.75 1.01 6.69
N ASN A 57 7.99 0.42 5.77
CA ASN A 57 6.52 0.36 5.90
C ASN A 57 5.96 -0.72 6.86
N PHE A 58 6.74 -1.74 7.23
CA PHE A 58 6.31 -2.65 8.30
C PHE A 58 6.19 -1.91 9.63
N ASP A 59 7.01 -0.87 9.87
CA ASP A 59 6.93 -0.09 11.10
C ASP A 59 5.58 0.62 11.22
N VAL A 60 5.03 1.13 10.11
CA VAL A 60 3.69 1.75 10.10
C VAL A 60 2.60 0.72 10.35
N LEU A 61 2.74 -0.48 9.76
CA LEU A 61 1.83 -1.59 9.97
C LEU A 61 1.82 -2.03 11.44
N PHE A 62 3.00 -2.29 12.01
CA PHE A 62 3.15 -2.74 13.39
C PHE A 62 2.80 -1.65 14.39
N THR A 63 3.14 -0.39 14.13
CA THR A 63 2.66 0.75 14.94
C THR A 63 1.14 0.80 14.97
N ARG A 64 0.49 0.54 13.82
CA ARG A 64 -0.96 0.46 13.74
C ARG A 64 -1.50 -0.74 14.51
N MET A 65 -0.87 -1.92 14.39
CA MET A 65 -1.24 -3.11 15.16
C MET A 65 -1.17 -2.85 16.66
N ASP A 66 -0.08 -2.24 17.14
CA ASP A 66 0.11 -1.90 18.54
C ASP A 66 -0.92 -0.88 19.03
N HIS A 67 -1.19 0.15 18.22
CA HIS A 67 -2.15 1.19 18.56
C HIS A 67 -3.61 0.70 18.54
N GLU A 68 -3.98 -0.15 17.57
CA GLU A 68 -5.33 -0.68 17.41
C GLU A 68 -5.57 -1.99 18.19
N GLY A 69 -4.53 -2.55 18.81
CA GLY A 69 -4.59 -3.81 19.55
C GLY A 69 -4.87 -5.01 18.63
N ILE A 70 -4.34 -5.01 17.41
CA ILE A 70 -4.53 -6.05 16.40
C ILE A 70 -3.39 -7.05 16.48
N ASP A 71 -3.72 -8.33 16.67
CA ASP A 71 -2.71 -9.40 16.74
C ASP A 71 -2.34 -9.91 15.34
N ARG A 72 -3.26 -9.87 14.36
CA ARG A 72 -3.02 -10.34 12.98
C ARG A 72 -3.82 -9.56 11.95
N PHE A 73 -3.26 -9.49 10.75
CA PHE A 73 -3.94 -8.99 9.54
C PHE A 73 -4.22 -10.11 8.54
N VAL A 74 -5.40 -10.05 7.94
CA VAL A 74 -5.68 -10.75 6.67
C VAL A 74 -5.47 -9.75 5.54
N LEU A 75 -4.49 -10.05 4.67
CA LEU A 75 -4.18 -9.23 3.50
C LEU A 75 -5.01 -9.69 2.30
N LEU A 76 -5.60 -8.74 1.58
CA LEU A 76 -6.48 -8.98 0.45
C LEU A 76 -6.05 -8.16 -0.78
N PRO A 77 -6.10 -8.75 -1.99
CA PRO A 77 -6.04 -7.99 -3.24
C PRO A 77 -7.10 -6.90 -3.25
N LEU A 78 -6.78 -5.73 -3.80
CA LEU A 78 -7.76 -4.67 -4.00
C LEU A 78 -8.32 -4.77 -5.42
N ASP A 79 -9.53 -5.30 -5.56
CA ASP A 79 -10.24 -5.36 -6.83
C ASP A 79 -10.81 -3.97 -7.22
N LEU A 80 -10.39 -3.48 -8.38
CA LEU A 80 -10.84 -2.21 -8.96
C LEU A 80 -11.38 -2.40 -10.37
N THR A 81 -11.67 -3.63 -10.78
CA THR A 81 -12.02 -4.00 -12.16
C THR A 81 -13.23 -3.22 -12.66
N THR A 82 -14.23 -3.02 -11.80
CA THR A 82 -15.47 -2.31 -12.16
C THR A 82 -15.26 -0.83 -12.49
N ARG A 83 -14.32 -0.14 -11.83
CA ARG A 83 -14.11 1.32 -12.01
C ARG A 83 -12.89 1.66 -12.85
N TYR A 84 -11.84 0.85 -12.79
CA TYR A 84 -10.53 1.16 -13.36
C TYR A 84 -9.98 0.05 -14.27
N GLY A 85 -10.70 -1.08 -14.40
CA GLY A 85 -10.30 -2.17 -15.30
C GLY A 85 -9.07 -2.95 -14.86
N GLY A 86 -8.74 -2.96 -13.56
CA GLY A 86 -7.60 -3.68 -13.02
C GLY A 86 -7.72 -3.93 -11.52
N TRP A 87 -6.66 -4.47 -10.92
CA TRP A 87 -6.56 -4.71 -9.47
C TRP A 87 -5.21 -4.19 -8.95
N ILE A 88 -5.12 -4.01 -7.65
CA ILE A 88 -3.87 -3.66 -6.96
C ILE A 88 -3.47 -4.82 -6.07
N VAL A 89 -2.26 -5.33 -6.30
CA VAL A 89 -1.65 -6.48 -5.61
C VAL A 89 -2.34 -7.80 -5.94
N SER A 90 -1.55 -8.83 -6.24
CA SER A 90 -1.96 -10.21 -6.49
C SER A 90 -1.75 -11.11 -5.27
N ASN A 91 -2.25 -12.35 -5.31
CA ASN A 91 -2.03 -13.32 -4.24
C ASN A 91 -0.55 -13.71 -4.11
N ASP A 92 0.16 -13.87 -5.23
CA ASP A 92 1.60 -14.20 -5.24
C ASP A 92 2.44 -13.07 -4.61
N GLU A 93 2.01 -11.83 -4.81
CA GLU A 93 2.59 -10.66 -4.16
C GLU A 93 2.26 -10.60 -2.66
N ILE A 94 1.05 -11.00 -2.24
CA ILE A 94 0.69 -11.13 -0.82
C ILE A 94 1.54 -12.21 -0.14
N GLU A 95 1.76 -13.34 -0.80
CA GLU A 95 2.62 -14.41 -0.28
C GLU A 95 4.03 -13.88 0.03
N GLN A 96 4.60 -13.06 -0.84
CA GLN A 96 5.91 -12.42 -0.61
C GLN A 96 5.91 -11.49 0.61
N ILE A 97 4.82 -10.76 0.83
CA ILE A 97 4.66 -9.87 2.00
C ILE A 97 4.60 -10.71 3.28
N VAL A 98 3.78 -11.76 3.30
CA VAL A 98 3.63 -12.67 4.45
C VAL A 98 4.94 -13.41 4.74
N ALA A 99 5.64 -13.88 3.71
CA ALA A 99 6.94 -14.53 3.87
C ALA A 99 8.00 -13.59 4.47
N ALA A 100 7.91 -12.29 4.21
CA ALA A 100 8.83 -11.29 4.77
C ALA A 100 8.51 -10.91 6.22
N ALA A 101 7.26 -11.07 6.66
CA ALA A 101 6.81 -10.77 8.02
C ALA A 101 5.55 -11.61 8.37
N PRO A 102 5.73 -12.83 8.89
CA PRO A 102 4.65 -13.79 9.14
C PRO A 102 3.80 -13.49 10.38
#